data_AF-A0A4Q2DG75-F1
#
_entry.id   AF-A0A4Q2DG75-F1
#
_cell.length_a   1.000
_cell.length_b   1.000
_cell.length_c   1.000
_cell.angle_alpha   90.00
_cell.angle_beta   90.00
_cell.angle_gamma   90.00
#
_symmetry.space_group_name_H-M   'P 1'
#
loop_
_entity.id
_entity.type
_entity.pdbx_description
1 polymer ?
#
loop_
_entity_poly.entity_id
_entity_poly.type
_entity_poly.pdbx_seq_one_letter_code
_entity_poly.pdbx_strand_id
1 'polypeptide(L)'
;MNEESRAKDLFVPGSRIYTHLAKCCLQRIIESPELHSLPDKQEDMSASEKCPRTAIAELDYLLCAAAIDDEIVEFTHKGGWHKIDMVLSKPSGYSIIFSNDWARASQWICGLCYIADRLKKRRPEAAAIMSKYLKKWEPSIDEMYPRGSRFRCRLN
;
A
#
# COMPACT_ATOMS: atom_id res chain seq x y z
N MET A 1 -41.28 27.62 -2.39
CA MET A 1 -40.11 26.87 -2.89
C MET A 1 -38.94 27.17 -1.96
N ASN A 2 -38.55 26.22 -1.11
CA ASN A 2 -37.32 26.34 -0.32
C ASN A 2 -36.83 24.94 0.11
N GLU A 3 -36.73 24.02 -0.85
CA GLU A 3 -35.97 22.78 -0.67
C GLU A 3 -34.51 23.06 -1.03
N GLU A 4 -33.82 23.82 -0.17
CA GLU A 4 -32.37 23.93 -0.25
C GLU A 4 -31.75 22.60 0.21
N SER A 5 -31.55 21.71 -0.78
CA SER A 5 -30.37 20.86 -0.91
C SER A 5 -30.03 19.92 0.26
N ARG A 6 -30.89 18.90 0.48
CA ARG A 6 -30.54 17.67 1.24
C ARG A 6 -29.28 16.94 0.71
N ALA A 7 -28.80 17.29 -0.49
CA ALA A 7 -27.63 16.70 -1.12
C ALA A 7 -26.29 17.17 -0.53
N LYS A 8 -26.23 18.36 0.10
CA LYS A 8 -24.98 18.87 0.71
C LYS A 8 -24.56 18.07 1.94
N ASP A 9 -25.53 17.53 2.70
CA ASP A 9 -25.27 16.72 3.89
C ASP A 9 -24.79 15.30 3.58
N LEU A 10 -24.94 14.85 2.33
CA LEU A 10 -24.46 13.54 1.85
C LEU A 10 -23.11 13.62 1.14
N PHE A 11 -22.57 14.82 0.90
CA PHE A 11 -21.29 14.97 0.22
C PHE A 11 -20.13 14.65 1.17
N VAL A 12 -19.52 13.49 0.98
CA VAL A 12 -18.27 13.12 1.65
C VAL A 12 -17.10 13.50 0.74
N PRO A 13 -16.17 14.37 1.18
CA PRO A 13 -14.98 14.69 0.41
C PRO A 13 -14.19 13.42 0.04
N GLY A 14 -13.72 13.33 -1.21
CA GLY A 14 -12.98 12.15 -1.69
C GLY A 14 -11.78 11.78 -0.81
N SER A 15 -11.09 12.77 -0.23
CA SER A 15 -9.99 12.53 0.71
C SER A 15 -10.41 11.74 1.96
N ARG A 16 -11.64 11.91 2.46
CA ARG A 16 -12.16 11.12 3.58
C ARG A 16 -12.43 9.67 3.17
N ILE A 17 -12.88 9.45 1.94
CA ILE A 17 -13.08 8.11 1.37
C ILE A 17 -11.72 7.42 1.28
N TYR A 18 -10.71 8.07 0.71
CA TYR A 18 -9.35 7.51 0.61
C TYR A 18 -8.72 7.28 1.98
N THR A 19 -8.89 8.18 2.94
CA THR A 19 -8.46 7.97 4.32
C THR A 19 -9.11 6.71 4.91
N HIS A 20 -10.42 6.53 4.75
CA HIS A 20 -11.09 5.34 5.26
C HIS A 20 -10.60 4.06 4.58
N LEU A 21 -10.47 4.06 3.25
CA LEU A 21 -9.95 2.92 2.50
C LEU A 21 -8.52 2.57 2.90
N ALA A 22 -7.65 3.57 3.05
CA ALA A 22 -6.27 3.38 3.50
C ALA A 22 -6.23 2.75 4.92
N LYS A 23 -7.04 3.26 5.87
CA LYS A 23 -7.15 2.66 7.21
C LYS A 23 -7.58 1.21 7.15
N CYS A 24 -8.61 0.90 6.37
CA CYS A 24 -9.08 -0.46 6.17
C CYS A 24 -7.97 -1.36 5.60
N CYS A 25 -7.19 -0.88 4.62
CA CYS A 25 -6.09 -1.66 4.06
C CYS A 25 -4.99 -1.96 5.09
N LEU A 26 -4.53 -0.94 5.83
CA LEU A 26 -3.55 -1.10 6.90
C LEU A 26 -4.03 -2.11 7.95
N GLN A 27 -5.28 -1.97 8.41
CA GLN A 27 -5.87 -2.86 9.40
C GLN A 27 -5.95 -4.30 8.90
N ARG A 28 -6.43 -4.52 7.66
CA ARG A 28 -6.57 -5.88 7.10
C ARG A 28 -5.25 -6.61 6.94
N ILE A 29 -4.18 -5.90 6.58
CA ILE A 29 -2.84 -6.49 6.50
C ILE A 29 -2.35 -6.92 7.89
N ILE A 30 -2.59 -6.10 8.92
CA ILE A 30 -2.21 -6.41 10.30
C ILE A 30 -3.02 -7.58 10.85
N GLU A 31 -4.32 -7.61 10.64
CA GLU A 31 -5.21 -8.63 11.19
C GLU A 31 -5.11 -9.97 10.45
N SER A 32 -4.61 -9.98 9.22
CA SER A 32 -4.53 -11.20 8.44
C SER A 32 -3.56 -12.22 9.06
N PRO A 33 -4.01 -13.47 9.31
CA PRO A 33 -3.15 -14.55 9.72
C PRO A 33 -2.20 -14.91 8.57
N GLU A 34 -0.90 -14.90 8.88
CA GLU A 34 0.21 -15.46 8.10
C GLU A 34 0.05 -15.43 6.57
N LEU A 35 0.20 -14.25 5.98
CA LEU A 35 0.18 -14.03 4.53
C LEU A 35 1.19 -14.89 3.74
N HIS A 36 2.17 -15.45 4.43
CA HIS A 36 3.18 -16.33 3.85
C HIS A 36 2.66 -17.75 3.58
N SER A 37 1.51 -18.14 4.14
CA SER A 37 0.88 -19.43 3.88
C SER A 37 -0.11 -19.39 2.71
N LEU A 38 -0.28 -18.22 2.10
CA LEU A 38 -1.26 -18.03 1.04
C LEU A 38 -0.86 -18.78 -0.26
N PRO A 39 -1.84 -19.40 -0.97
CA PRO A 39 -1.63 -20.14 -2.22
C PRO A 39 -0.94 -19.33 -3.31
N ASP A 40 -0.13 -19.98 -4.15
CA ASP A 40 0.56 -19.31 -5.26
C ASP A 40 -0.38 -18.92 -6.42
N LYS A 41 -1.57 -19.52 -6.50
CA LYS A 41 -2.58 -19.26 -7.54
C LYS A 41 -3.78 -18.51 -6.98
N GLN A 42 -4.38 -17.66 -7.80
CA GLN A 42 -5.52 -16.82 -7.36
C GLN A 42 -6.83 -17.61 -7.28
N GLU A 43 -6.96 -18.61 -8.13
CA GLU A 43 -8.12 -19.49 -8.26
C GLU A 43 -8.27 -20.38 -7.01
N ASP A 44 -7.15 -20.75 -6.39
CA ASP A 44 -7.10 -21.66 -5.24
C ASP A 44 -7.40 -20.94 -3.90
N MET A 45 -7.52 -19.61 -3.91
CA MET A 45 -7.75 -18.82 -2.71
C MET A 45 -9.22 -18.67 -2.33
N SER A 46 -9.47 -18.81 -1.03
CA SER A 46 -10.70 -18.38 -0.38
C SER A 46 -10.86 -16.85 -0.40
N ALA A 47 -12.08 -16.36 -0.17
CA ALA A 47 -12.34 -14.92 -0.07
C ALA A 47 -11.57 -14.24 1.08
N SER A 48 -11.34 -14.97 2.18
CA SER A 48 -10.55 -14.50 3.32
C SER A 48 -9.10 -14.21 2.95
N GLU A 49 -8.52 -15.05 2.08
CA GLU A 49 -7.14 -14.96 1.62
C GLU A 49 -6.93 -13.89 0.54
N LYS A 50 -7.96 -13.61 -0.27
CA LYS A 50 -7.94 -12.53 -1.27
C LYS A 50 -7.92 -11.16 -0.61
N CYS A 51 -8.62 -11.00 0.51
CA CYS A 51 -8.79 -9.73 1.20
C CYS A 51 -7.47 -9.00 1.54
N PRO A 52 -6.47 -9.63 2.20
CA PRO A 52 -5.21 -8.95 2.51
C PRO A 52 -4.35 -8.67 1.27
N ARG A 53 -4.41 -9.51 0.23
CA ARG A 53 -3.69 -9.26 -1.03
C ARG A 53 -4.22 -8.01 -1.72
N THR A 54 -5.54 -7.90 -1.82
CA THR A 54 -6.19 -6.68 -2.32
C THR A 54 -5.82 -5.49 -1.45
N ALA A 55 -5.80 -5.62 -0.13
CA ALA A 55 -5.36 -4.54 0.76
C ALA A 55 -3.91 -4.08 0.46
N ILE A 56 -2.99 -4.99 0.12
CA ILE A 56 -1.63 -4.61 -0.30
C ILE A 56 -1.64 -3.89 -1.65
N ALA A 57 -2.37 -4.42 -2.63
CA ALA A 57 -2.43 -3.83 -3.98
C ALA A 57 -3.06 -2.43 -4.01
N GLU A 58 -3.87 -2.11 -3.01
CA GLU A 58 -4.63 -0.85 -2.86
C GLU A 58 -4.01 0.08 -1.79
N LEU A 59 -2.79 -0.22 -1.31
CA LEU A 59 -2.09 0.64 -0.34
C LEU A 59 -1.72 2.02 -0.91
N ASP A 60 -1.80 2.20 -2.23
CA ASP A 60 -1.59 3.47 -2.91
C ASP A 60 -2.65 4.53 -2.53
N TYR A 61 -3.79 4.13 -1.97
CA TYR A 61 -4.75 5.07 -1.37
C TYR A 61 -4.14 5.97 -0.29
N LEU A 62 -3.03 5.57 0.33
CA LEU A 62 -2.28 6.41 1.27
C LEU A 62 -1.83 7.75 0.64
N LEU A 63 -1.65 7.82 -0.69
CA LEU A 63 -1.28 9.05 -1.40
C LEU A 63 -2.36 10.13 -1.29
N CYS A 64 -3.62 9.70 -1.31
CA CYS A 64 -4.79 10.58 -1.31
C CYS A 64 -5.40 10.76 0.09
N ALA A 65 -4.90 10.02 1.08
CA ALA A 65 -5.38 10.08 2.45
C ALA A 65 -4.96 11.39 3.15
N ALA A 66 -5.91 12.00 3.84
CA ALA A 66 -5.67 13.12 4.74
C ALA A 66 -5.42 12.61 6.17
N ALA A 67 -4.41 13.19 6.84
CA ALA A 67 -4.09 12.96 8.25
C ALA A 67 -4.02 11.47 8.66
N ILE A 68 -3.25 10.67 7.90
CA ILE A 68 -3.08 9.22 8.09
C ILE A 68 -1.76 8.85 8.79
N ASP A 69 -0.98 9.86 9.18
CA ASP A 69 0.40 9.68 9.65
C ASP A 69 0.46 8.78 10.91
N ASP A 70 -0.54 8.89 11.79
CA ASP A 70 -0.59 8.12 13.05
C ASP A 70 -0.92 6.65 12.80
N GLU A 71 -1.81 6.36 11.86
CA GLU A 71 -2.15 5.00 11.46
C GLU A 71 -0.98 4.32 10.73
N ILE A 72 -0.20 5.08 9.95
CA ILE A 72 1.04 4.55 9.36
C ILE A 72 2.07 4.23 10.47
N VAL A 73 2.20 5.07 11.50
CA VAL A 73 3.08 4.81 12.64
C VAL A 73 2.65 3.54 13.37
N GLU A 74 1.36 3.41 13.69
CA GLU A 74 0.83 2.22 14.36
C GLU A 74 1.03 0.95 13.50
N PHE A 75 0.72 1.02 12.21
CA PHE A 75 0.95 -0.05 11.25
C PHE A 75 2.42 -0.47 11.21
N THR A 76 3.32 0.51 11.23
CA THR A 76 4.76 0.30 11.24
C THR A 76 5.19 -0.45 12.51
N HIS A 77 4.76 0.01 13.68
CA HIS A 77 5.10 -0.61 14.97
C HIS A 77 4.52 -2.02 15.12
N LYS A 78 3.34 -2.27 14.56
CA LYS A 78 2.73 -3.61 14.52
C LYS A 78 3.36 -4.56 13.48
N GLY A 79 4.44 -4.14 12.82
CA GLY A 79 5.16 -4.99 11.87
C GLY A 79 4.47 -5.17 10.53
N GLY A 80 3.57 -4.25 10.14
CA GLY A 80 2.82 -4.35 8.90
C GLY A 80 3.69 -4.42 7.65
N TRP A 81 4.79 -3.66 7.61
CA TRP A 81 5.75 -3.72 6.50
C TRP A 81 6.42 -5.07 6.36
N HIS A 82 6.75 -5.72 7.49
CA HIS A 82 7.32 -7.07 7.48
C HIS A 82 6.34 -8.08 6.87
N LYS A 83 5.04 -7.96 7.19
CA LYS A 83 4.02 -8.81 6.58
C LYS A 83 3.95 -8.65 5.06
N ILE A 84 4.01 -7.43 4.56
CA ILE A 84 4.06 -7.16 3.11
C ILE A 84 5.32 -7.79 2.50
N ASP A 85 6.47 -7.57 3.15
CA ASP A 85 7.76 -8.09 2.72
C ASP A 85 7.78 -9.62 2.58
N MET A 86 7.15 -10.34 3.52
CA MET A 86 7.03 -11.79 3.45
C MET A 86 6.27 -12.25 2.21
N VAL A 87 5.25 -11.51 1.77
CA VAL A 87 4.50 -11.84 0.56
C VAL A 87 5.31 -11.52 -0.69
N LEU A 88 5.90 -10.33 -0.75
CA LEU A 88 6.68 -9.88 -1.91
C LEU A 88 7.99 -10.66 -2.09
N SER A 89 8.56 -11.20 -1.02
CA SER A 89 9.79 -12.01 -1.10
C SER A 89 9.57 -13.41 -1.72
N LYS A 90 8.32 -13.82 -1.96
CA LYS A 90 8.03 -15.07 -2.69
C LYS A 90 8.31 -14.88 -4.18
N PRO A 91 8.74 -15.93 -4.91
CA PRO A 91 8.93 -15.86 -6.37
C PRO A 91 7.68 -15.36 -7.13
N SER A 92 6.50 -15.71 -6.61
CA SER A 92 5.18 -15.35 -7.15
C SER A 92 4.57 -14.10 -6.50
N GLY A 93 5.23 -13.47 -5.53
CA GLY A 93 4.62 -12.42 -4.68
C GLY A 93 4.07 -11.25 -5.48
N TYR A 94 4.89 -10.69 -6.37
CA TYR A 94 4.50 -9.57 -7.23
C TYR A 94 3.47 -9.97 -8.27
N SER A 95 3.65 -11.12 -8.93
CA SER A 95 2.72 -11.59 -9.95
C SER A 95 1.32 -11.83 -9.38
N ILE A 96 1.25 -12.32 -8.15
CA ILE A 96 0.02 -12.53 -7.41
C ILE A 96 -0.67 -11.22 -7.03
N ILE A 97 0.07 -10.25 -6.47
CA ILE A 97 -0.52 -9.01 -5.95
C ILE A 97 -0.92 -8.08 -7.09
N PHE A 98 -0.10 -8.00 -8.13
CA PHE A 98 -0.27 -7.05 -9.22
C PHE A 98 -0.70 -7.72 -10.53
N SER A 99 -1.05 -9.01 -10.52
CA SER A 99 -1.48 -9.75 -11.72
C SER A 99 -0.49 -9.66 -12.89
N ASN A 100 0.81 -9.73 -12.60
CA ASN A 100 1.92 -9.49 -13.55
C ASN A 100 2.01 -8.07 -14.14
N ASP A 101 1.24 -7.10 -13.62
CA ASP A 101 1.36 -5.69 -13.99
C ASP A 101 2.53 -5.03 -13.25
N TRP A 102 3.71 -5.16 -13.84
CA TRP A 102 4.94 -4.54 -13.31
C TRP A 102 4.91 -3.02 -13.34
N ALA A 103 4.13 -2.40 -14.24
CA ALA A 103 3.97 -0.95 -14.28
C ALA A 103 3.17 -0.47 -13.05
N ARG A 104 2.08 -1.17 -12.71
CA ARG A 104 1.32 -0.93 -11.48
C ARG A 104 2.17 -1.15 -10.24
N ALA A 105 2.94 -2.24 -10.18
CA ALA A 105 3.85 -2.50 -9.06
C ALA A 105 4.88 -1.37 -8.87
N SER A 106 5.46 -0.89 -9.98
CA SER A 106 6.42 0.23 -9.98
C SER A 106 5.77 1.53 -9.46
N GLN A 107 4.59 1.87 -9.97
CA GLN A 107 3.82 3.04 -9.50
C GLN A 107 3.47 2.94 -8.01
N TRP A 108 3.09 1.74 -7.55
CA TRP A 108 2.78 1.47 -6.16
C TRP A 108 4.00 1.71 -5.25
N ILE A 109 5.17 1.14 -5.57
CA ILE A 109 6.41 1.40 -4.82
C ILE A 109 6.73 2.90 -4.82
N CYS A 110 6.63 3.55 -5.99
CA CYS A 110 6.94 4.96 -6.10
C CYS A 110 6.01 5.86 -5.27
N GLY A 111 4.72 5.52 -5.22
CA GLY A 111 3.76 6.18 -4.33
C GLY A 111 4.15 6.05 -2.86
N LEU A 112 4.54 4.84 -2.43
CA LEU A 112 5.01 4.60 -1.08
C LEU A 112 6.31 5.36 -0.76
N CYS A 113 7.27 5.45 -1.69
CA CYS A 113 8.47 6.27 -1.52
C CYS A 113 8.13 7.74 -1.26
N TYR A 114 7.17 8.29 -2.00
CA TYR A 114 6.70 9.66 -1.80
C TYR A 114 6.07 9.86 -0.41
N ILE A 115 5.29 8.88 0.07
CA ILE A 115 4.71 8.90 1.43
C ILE A 115 5.81 8.86 2.49
N ALA A 116 6.80 7.98 2.34
CA ALA A 116 7.93 7.90 3.25
C ALA A 116 8.68 9.25 3.34
N ASP A 117 8.93 9.90 2.20
CA ASP A 117 9.57 11.23 2.17
C ASP A 117 8.75 12.31 2.88
N ARG A 118 7.42 12.29 2.75
CA ARG A 118 6.54 13.19 3.52
C ARG A 118 6.59 12.91 5.02
N LEU A 119 6.62 11.63 5.40
CA LEU A 119 6.69 11.21 6.80
C LEU A 119 8.02 11.59 7.45
N LYS A 120 9.14 11.67 6.72
CA LYS A 120 10.46 12.05 7.28
C LYS A 120 10.40 13.31 8.14
N LYS A 121 9.58 14.29 7.76
CA LYS A 121 9.45 15.57 8.49
C LYS A 121 8.62 15.48 9.78
N ARG A 122 7.69 14.52 9.85
CA ARG A 122 6.66 14.45 10.92
C ARG A 122 6.83 13.25 11.84
N ARG A 123 7.21 12.10 11.27
CA ARG A 123 7.32 10.78 11.89
C ARG A 123 8.60 10.08 11.37
N PRO A 124 9.80 10.61 11.67
CA PRO A 124 11.06 10.16 11.05
C PRO A 124 11.39 8.68 11.29
N GLU A 125 11.04 8.14 12.46
CA GLU A 125 11.26 6.72 12.78
C GLU A 125 10.42 5.80 11.88
N ALA A 126 9.12 6.06 11.78
CA ALA A 126 8.24 5.28 10.90
C ALA A 126 8.66 5.40 9.43
N ALA A 127 9.07 6.61 8.99
CA ALA A 127 9.60 6.85 7.66
C ALA A 127 10.88 6.03 7.38
N ALA A 128 11.79 5.94 8.36
CA ALA A 128 13.03 5.18 8.21
C ALA A 128 12.76 3.67 8.09
N ILE A 129 11.85 3.12 8.90
CA ILE A 129 11.45 1.72 8.84
C ILE A 129 10.79 1.42 7.49
N MET A 130 9.82 2.23 7.08
CA MET A 130 9.15 2.09 5.77
C MET A 130 10.17 2.15 4.62
N SER A 131 11.08 3.13 4.63
CA SER A 131 12.11 3.29 3.59
C SER A 131 13.05 2.08 3.49
N LYS A 132 13.34 1.41 4.60
CA LYS A 132 14.18 0.19 4.60
C LYS A 132 13.55 -0.92 3.75
N TYR A 133 12.24 -1.11 3.86
CA TYR A 133 11.51 -2.11 3.06
C TYR A 133 11.39 -1.69 1.59
N LEU A 134 11.10 -0.42 1.32
CA LEU A 134 11.01 0.08 -0.06
C LEU A 134 12.32 -0.10 -0.84
N LYS A 135 13.47 0.20 -0.21
CA LYS A 135 14.80 -0.05 -0.80
C LYS A 135 15.07 -1.52 -1.10
N LYS A 136 14.48 -2.43 -0.32
CA LYS A 136 14.59 -3.88 -0.56
C LYS A 136 13.77 -4.31 -1.78
N TRP A 137 12.63 -3.67 -2.01
CA TRP A 137 11.68 -4.03 -3.07
C TRP A 137 12.01 -3.40 -4.43
N GLU A 138 12.71 -2.27 -4.46
CA GLU A 138 13.04 -1.51 -5.67
C GLU A 138 13.86 -2.32 -6.71
N PRO A 139 14.94 -3.05 -6.34
CA PRO A 139 15.75 -3.79 -7.31
C PRO A 139 14.97 -4.89 -8.04
N SER A 140 14.02 -5.54 -7.36
CA SER A 140 13.19 -6.62 -7.92
C SER A 140 12.29 -6.11 -9.05
N ILE A 141 11.84 -4.86 -8.98
CA ILE A 141 11.06 -4.25 -10.06
C ILE A 141 11.96 -3.83 -11.22
N ASP A 142 13.14 -3.28 -10.92
CA ASP A 142 14.07 -2.81 -11.95
C ASP A 142 14.63 -3.93 -12.83
N GLU A 143 14.81 -5.13 -12.25
CA GLU A 143 15.24 -6.33 -12.99
C GLU A 143 14.15 -6.83 -13.96
N MET A 144 12.89 -6.81 -13.52
CA MET A 144 11.74 -7.30 -14.30
C MET A 144 11.22 -6.26 -15.31
N TYR A 145 11.42 -4.98 -15.03
CA TYR A 145 10.99 -3.86 -15.87
C TYR A 145 12.10 -2.80 -15.96
N PRO A 146 13.13 -3.01 -16.80
CA PRO A 146 14.28 -2.13 -16.88
C PRO A 146 13.88 -0.69 -17.21
N ARG A 147 14.47 0.23 -16.44
CA ARG A 147 14.20 1.68 -16.27
C ARG A 147 14.28 2.58 -17.53
N GLY A 148 14.00 2.07 -18.72
CA GLY A 148 13.91 2.83 -19.98
C GLY A 148 12.64 3.66 -20.12
N SER A 149 11.60 3.38 -19.33
CA SER A 149 10.31 4.06 -19.34
C SER A 149 10.08 4.76 -17.99
N ARG A 150 10.51 6.03 -17.91
CA ARG A 150 10.22 7.09 -16.91
C ARG A 150 9.59 6.60 -15.60
N PHE A 151 10.32 6.66 -14.49
CA PHE A 151 9.93 7.23 -13.17
C PHE A 151 11.09 6.95 -12.20
N ARG A 152 11.79 7.99 -11.71
CA ARG A 152 12.79 7.83 -10.63
C ARG A 152 12.15 8.18 -9.31
N CYS A 153 12.15 7.25 -8.37
CA CYS A 153 11.92 7.55 -6.96
C CYS A 153 13.28 7.69 -6.26
N ARG A 154 13.75 8.94 -6.09
CA ARG A 154 15.01 9.20 -5.36
C ARG A 154 14.72 9.20 -3.86
N LEU A 155 14.98 8.08 -3.19
CA LEU A 155 15.07 8.04 -1.74
C LEU A 155 16.43 8.64 -1.31
N ASN A 156 16.44 9.92 -0.92
CA ASN A 156 17.58 10.55 -0.24
C ASN A 156 17.65 10.07 1.21
#